data_AF-A0A3R6VMC9-F1
#
_entry.id   AF-A0A3R6VMC9-F1
#
_cell.length_a   1.000
_cell.length_b   1.000
_cell.length_c   1.000
_cell.angle_alpha   90.00
_cell.angle_beta   90.00
_cell.angle_gamma   90.00
#
_symmetry.space_group_name_H-M   'P 1'
#
loop_
_entity.id
_entity.type
_entity.pdbx_description
1 polymer ?
#
loop_
_entity_poly.entity_id
_entity_poly.type
_entity_poly.pdbx_seq_one_letter_code
_entity_poly.pdbx_strand_id
1 'polypeptide(L)'
;MKDNYDRTVQLRCITCGDDSSFEPNEDKTYIKCTRCGREYLGGYDELVELNQETINNELEDLKNEALVDLKADINKMFKDAFKGNKSIRLK
;
A
#
# COMPACT_ATOMS: atom_id res chain seq x y z
N MET A 1 -2.34 -15.56 -9.31
CA MET A 1 -1.80 -14.89 -8.12
C MET A 1 -0.53 -14.20 -8.57
N LYS A 2 -0.31 -12.94 -8.18
CA LYS A 2 0.94 -12.24 -8.48
C LYS A 2 2.09 -12.85 -7.67
N ASP A 3 3.29 -12.83 -8.26
CA ASP A 3 4.49 -13.37 -7.62
C ASP A 3 5.04 -12.47 -6.49
N ASN A 4 4.61 -11.19 -6.44
CA ASN A 4 5.02 -10.23 -5.41
C ASN A 4 3.95 -9.13 -5.20
N TYR A 5 3.80 -8.67 -3.95
CA TYR A 5 2.90 -7.60 -3.51
C TYR A 5 3.64 -6.39 -2.90
N ASP A 6 4.96 -6.25 -3.08
CA ASP A 6 5.73 -5.12 -2.56
C ASP A 6 5.10 -3.77 -2.95
N ARG A 7 4.88 -2.90 -1.93
CA ARG A 7 4.44 -1.52 -2.11
C ARG A 7 5.37 -0.54 -1.39
N THR A 8 5.56 0.60 -2.03
CA THR A 8 6.23 1.76 -1.44
C THR A 8 5.16 2.81 -1.13
N VAL A 9 5.03 3.20 0.14
CA VAL A 9 4.13 4.28 0.54
C VAL A 9 4.93 5.59 0.60
N GLN A 10 4.46 6.61 -0.13
CA GLN A 10 5.06 7.94 -0.06
C GLN A 10 4.50 8.70 1.14
N LEU A 11 5.39 9.14 2.03
CA LEU A 11 5.04 10.02 3.14
C LEU A 11 4.86 11.45 2.62
N ARG A 12 3.82 12.13 3.10
CA ARG A 12 3.45 13.48 2.69
C ARG A 12 3.50 14.43 3.87
N CYS A 13 3.77 15.68 3.57
CA CYS A 13 3.70 16.74 4.54
C CYS A 13 2.23 16.98 4.89
N ILE A 14 1.86 16.87 6.16
CA ILE A 14 0.47 17.09 6.59
C ILE A 14 -0.04 18.52 6.36
N THR A 15 0.87 19.48 6.17
CA THR A 15 0.51 20.88 6.00
C THR A 15 0.28 21.25 4.54
N CYS A 16 1.14 20.79 3.63
CA CYS A 16 1.10 21.20 2.22
C CYS A 16 0.94 20.05 1.21
N GLY A 17 0.93 18.80 1.68
CA GLY A 17 0.75 17.60 0.86
C GLY A 17 1.96 17.17 0.03
N ASP A 18 3.08 17.90 0.12
CA ASP A 18 4.30 17.57 -0.61
C ASP A 18 4.99 16.30 -0.07
N ASP A 19 5.51 15.47 -0.96
CA ASP A 19 6.14 14.17 -0.65
C ASP A 19 7.65 14.11 -0.96
N SER A 20 8.23 15.19 -1.49
CA SER A 20 9.60 15.18 -2.04
C SER A 20 10.52 16.19 -1.38
N SER A 21 9.95 17.24 -0.77
CA SER A 21 10.68 18.38 -0.23
C SER A 21 10.93 18.21 1.26
N PHE A 22 11.68 17.19 1.66
CA PHE A 22 12.04 16.92 3.06
C PHE A 22 13.55 16.95 3.29
N GLU A 23 13.96 17.63 4.36
CA GLU A 23 15.36 17.74 4.79
C GLU A 23 15.47 17.24 6.25
N PRO A 24 16.01 16.03 6.47
CA PRO A 24 16.28 15.51 7.80
C PRO A 24 17.63 16.02 8.34
N ASN A 25 17.79 16.02 9.66
CA ASN A 25 19.13 16.08 10.28
C ASN A 25 19.86 14.74 10.15
N GLU A 26 21.15 14.69 10.52
CA GLU A 26 22.01 13.50 10.33
C GLU A 26 21.47 12.24 11.03
N ASP A 27 20.89 12.40 12.22
CA ASP A 27 20.31 11.34 13.04
C ASP A 27 18.81 11.12 12.81
N LYS A 28 18.18 11.86 11.89
CA LYS A 28 16.75 11.79 11.51
C LYS A 28 15.77 12.00 12.67
N THR A 29 16.22 12.58 13.78
CA THR A 29 15.40 12.99 14.91
C THR A 29 14.63 14.28 14.63
N TYR A 30 14.98 14.98 13.55
CA TYR A 30 14.29 16.16 13.06
C TYR A 30 14.13 16.08 11.54
N ILE A 31 12.98 16.50 11.04
CA ILE A 31 12.72 16.65 9.60
C ILE A 31 12.03 17.99 9.34
N LYS A 32 12.43 18.67 8.27
CA LYS A 32 11.75 19.87 7.79
C LYS A 32 11.19 19.66 6.39
N CYS A 33 9.95 20.08 6.18
CA CYS A 33 9.42 20.27 4.84
C CYS A 33 9.95 21.58 4.26
N THR A 34 10.85 21.52 3.28
CA THR A 34 11.48 22.70 2.68
C THR A 34 10.53 23.52 1.81
N ARG A 35 9.39 22.94 1.39
CA ARG A 35 8.36 23.65 0.61
C ARG A 35 7.52 24.62 1.44
N CYS A 36 7.03 24.20 2.61
CA CYS A 36 6.14 25.02 3.44
C CYS A 36 6.74 25.44 4.78
N GLY A 37 7.93 24.94 5.12
CA GLY A 37 8.63 25.24 6.36
C GLY A 37 8.14 24.47 7.58
N ARG A 38 7.19 23.53 7.43
CA ARG A 38 6.73 22.67 8.54
C ARG A 38 7.89 21.87 9.11
N GLU A 39 8.01 21.85 10.42
CA GLU A 39 9.03 21.12 11.17
C GLU A 39 8.39 19.95 11.91
N TYR A 40 9.07 18.80 11.89
CA TYR A 40 8.73 17.57 12.58
C TYR A 40 9.85 17.30 13.59
N LEU A 41 9.59 17.64 14.85
CA LEU A 41 10.57 17.55 15.94
C LEU A 41 10.73 16.11 16.48
N GLY A 42 9.77 15.22 16.18
CA GLY A 42 9.92 13.78 16.35
C GLY A 42 10.54 13.09 15.14
N GLY A 43 10.99 13.88 14.15
CA GLY A 43 11.73 13.39 13.00
C GLY A 43 10.92 12.46 12.10
N TYR A 44 11.54 11.37 11.68
CA TYR A 44 10.92 10.40 10.77
C TYR A 44 9.70 9.71 11.40
N ASP A 45 9.76 9.40 12.70
CA ASP A 45 8.69 8.67 13.38
C ASP A 45 7.40 9.52 13.46
N GLU A 46 7.52 10.80 13.78
CA GLU A 46 6.38 11.74 13.74
C GLU A 46 5.78 11.81 12.33
N LEU A 47 6.63 11.89 11.30
CA LEU A 47 6.15 11.94 9.92
C LEU A 47 5.40 10.67 9.52
N VAL A 48 5.87 9.49 9.95
CA VAL A 48 5.19 8.20 9.72
C VAL A 48 3.86 8.14 10.47
N GLU A 49 3.85 8.49 11.76
CA GLU A 49 2.65 8.48 12.59
C GLU A 49 1.54 9.35 11.98
N LEU A 50 1.91 10.53 11.50
CA LEU A 50 0.99 11.46 10.85
C LEU A 50 0.50 11.00 9.46
N ASN A 51 1.20 10.05 8.82
CA ASN A 51 0.81 9.45 7.54
C ASN A 51 0.16 8.07 7.72
N GLN A 52 -0.13 7.65 8.96
CA GLN A 52 -0.63 6.31 9.25
C GLN A 52 -1.96 6.00 8.55
N GLU A 53 -2.82 7.00 8.35
CA GLU A 53 -4.05 6.84 7.57
C GLU A 53 -3.75 6.43 6.12
N THR A 54 -2.84 7.14 5.45
CA THR A 54 -2.42 6.81 4.07
C THR A 54 -1.79 5.42 4.01
N ILE A 55 -0.94 5.09 4.99
CA ILE A 55 -0.32 3.76 5.09
C ILE A 55 -1.40 2.67 5.27
N ASN A 56 -2.38 2.90 6.12
CA ASN A 56 -3.46 1.94 6.37
C ASN A 56 -4.33 1.72 5.14
N ASN A 57 -4.68 2.78 4.41
CA ASN A 57 -5.44 2.69 3.18
C ASN A 57 -4.69 1.85 2.12
N GLU A 58 -3.40 2.10 1.95
CA GLU A 58 -2.54 1.32 1.04
C GLU A 58 -2.45 -0.17 1.46
N LEU A 59 -2.41 -0.45 2.76
CA LEU A 59 -2.44 -1.82 3.29
C LEU A 59 -3.78 -2.51 3.04
N GLU A 60 -4.90 -1.80 3.17
CA GLU A 60 -6.23 -2.34 2.88
C GLU A 60 -6.40 -2.63 1.38
N ASP A 61 -5.92 -1.74 0.52
CA ASP A 61 -5.95 -1.94 -0.93
C ASP A 61 -5.12 -3.16 -1.35
N LEU A 62 -3.93 -3.33 -0.79
CA LEU A 62 -3.08 -4.49 -1.02
C LEU A 62 -3.77 -5.80 -0.59
N LYS A 63 -4.42 -5.80 0.57
CA LYS A 63 -5.20 -6.96 1.05
C LYS A 63 -6.35 -7.29 0.09
N ASN A 64 -7.08 -6.27 -0.34
CA ASN A 64 -8.20 -6.44 -1.27
C ASN A 64 -7.73 -7.01 -2.62
N GLU A 65 -6.61 -6.49 -3.14
CA GLU A 65 -6.01 -6.98 -4.38
C GLU A 65 -5.60 -8.45 -4.28
N ALA A 66 -4.91 -8.84 -3.20
CA ALA A 66 -4.54 -10.24 -2.96
C ALA A 66 -5.76 -11.17 -2.85
N LEU A 67 -6.84 -10.73 -2.18
CA LEU A 67 -8.08 -11.48 -2.07
C LEU A 67 -8.79 -11.65 -3.42
N VAL A 68 -8.79 -10.62 -4.27
CA VAL A 68 -9.37 -10.67 -5.61
C VAL A 68 -8.61 -11.66 -6.48
N ASP A 69 -7.27 -11.60 -6.46
CA ASP A 69 -6.41 -12.54 -7.20
C ASP A 69 -6.64 -13.99 -6.77
N LEU A 70 -6.72 -14.25 -5.46
CA LEU A 70 -6.99 -15.58 -4.94
C LEU A 70 -8.37 -16.09 -5.41
N LYS A 71 -9.41 -15.26 -5.34
CA LYS A 71 -10.75 -15.63 -5.83
C LYS A 71 -10.75 -15.88 -7.33
N ALA A 72 -10.01 -15.10 -8.10
CA ALA A 72 -9.90 -15.27 -9.56
C ALA A 72 -9.23 -16.61 -9.89
N ASP A 73 -8.12 -16.94 -9.22
CA ASP A 73 -7.41 -18.20 -9.40
C ASP A 73 -8.25 -19.40 -8.98
N ILE A 74 -8.89 -19.35 -7.81
CA ILE A 74 -9.79 -20.42 -7.34
C ILE A 74 -10.93 -20.63 -8.34
N ASN A 75 -11.58 -19.55 -8.80
CA ASN A 75 -12.64 -19.65 -9.80
C ASN A 75 -12.13 -20.21 -11.14
N LYS A 76 -10.91 -19.86 -11.54
CA LYS A 76 -10.28 -20.39 -12.76
C LYS A 76 -9.99 -21.87 -12.61
N MET A 77 -9.38 -22.30 -11.50
CA MET A 77 -9.13 -23.71 -11.19
C MET A 77 -10.43 -24.53 -11.17
N PHE A 78 -11.47 -24.03 -10.52
CA PHE A 78 -12.79 -24.69 -10.55
C PHE A 78 -13.33 -24.78 -11.97
N LYS A 79 -13.37 -23.68 -12.73
CA LYS A 79 -13.85 -23.68 -14.12
C LYS A 79 -13.05 -24.63 -15.01
N ASP A 80 -11.74 -24.68 -14.86
CA ASP A 80 -10.86 -25.52 -15.67
C ASP A 80 -11.03 -27.00 -15.30
N ALA A 81 -11.17 -27.33 -14.01
CA ALA A 81 -11.47 -28.68 -13.54
C ALA A 81 -12.83 -29.20 -14.05
N PHE A 82 -13.85 -28.35 -14.13
CA PHE A 82 -15.16 -28.72 -14.65
C PHE A 82 -15.27 -28.66 -16.19
N LYS A 83 -14.47 -27.84 -16.88
CA LYS A 83 -14.42 -27.79 -18.37
C LYS A 83 -13.94 -29.09 -19.01
N GLY A 84 -13.10 -29.86 -18.32
CA GLY A 84 -12.59 -31.15 -18.80
C GLY A 84 -13.54 -32.34 -18.60
N ASN A 85 -14.58 -32.20 -17.77
CA ASN A 85 -15.46 -33.31 -17.41
C ASN A 85 -16.76 -33.28 -18.24
N LYS A 86 -16.84 -34.12 -19.29
CA LYS A 86 -18.02 -34.26 -20.17
C LYS A 86 -19.31 -34.68 -19.44
N SER A 87 -19.24 -35.06 -18.17
CA SER A 87 -20.36 -35.59 -17.37
C SER A 87 -20.98 -34.61 -16.37
N ILE A 88 -20.43 -33.41 -16.17
CA ILE A 88 -20.96 -32.42 -15.22
C ILE A 88 -21.44 -31.18 -15.98
N ARG A 89 -22.76 -31.04 -16.17
CA ARG A 89 -23.39 -29.79 -16.62
C ARG A 89 -23.79 -28.97 -15.40
N LEU A 90 -23.11 -27.84 -15.17
CA LEU A 90 -23.60 -26.82 -14.25
C LEU A 90 -24.81 -26.14 -14.92
N LYS A 91 -25.98 -26.23 -14.27
CA LYS A 91 -27.25 -25.65 -14.72
C LYS A 91 -27.52 -24.36 -13.99
#